data_AF-A0A2V8XB42-F1
#
_entry.id   AF-A0A2V8XB42-F1
#
_cell.length_a   1.000
_cell.length_b   1.000
_cell.length_c   1.000
_cell.angle_alpha   90.00
_cell.angle_beta   90.00
_cell.angle_gamma   90.00
#
_symmetry.space_group_name_H-M   'P 1'
#
loop_
_entity.id
_entity.type
_entity.pdbx_description
1 polymer ?
#
loop_
_entity_poly.entity_id
_entity_poly.type
_entity_poly.pdbx_seq_one_letter_code
_entity_poly.pdbx_strand_id
1 'polypeptide(L)'
;MGNLSVNGQRETANAFLVNGGDVSEGRNLGAGLVPNLDSVEEFRLITNSFDAEYGKFSGAVMNTITKSGTNGFHGDVFEFLRNDKLDARGFFEPTKGALRRNQFGYAIGGPFWKNKLFWFTDYQGTREVRGVGTDVPLPSADQRNGNFGPDAFLDANGDPLLVNSPACPTGATCGLNWADTLTNRLSTTTGQTVTAGEPYSTPTCDNTNPASPTGCVFPNGIIPSSAFAKPAVGILPYIPLPDPTTGFFADSSQKLRIQDDKIGQRLDFNNQKTGNWSFYYHFDDANNLNPLNASVPGFSSVTTSRAQQFVISNNKTIGASAVNQFRFSFFRTALDHRDFRRLCRRYTSTNLTSA
;
A
#
# COMPACT_ATOMS: atom_id res chain seq x y z
N MET A 1 -4.92 -3.39 6.26
CA MET A 1 -5.17 -2.90 7.63
C MET A 1 -6.45 -2.06 7.62
N GLY A 2 -7.38 -2.33 8.53
CA GLY A 2 -8.69 -1.67 8.57
C GLY A 2 -8.60 -0.27 9.18
N ASN A 3 -9.05 0.73 8.43
CA ASN A 3 -9.28 2.08 8.93
C ASN A 3 -10.75 2.17 9.33
N LEU A 4 -11.02 2.37 10.62
CA LEU A 4 -12.38 2.49 11.16
C LEU A 4 -12.55 3.91 11.71
N SER A 5 -13.61 4.61 11.33
CA SER A 5 -14.00 5.84 12.03
C SER A 5 -15.09 5.51 13.04
N VAL A 6 -14.92 5.96 14.29
CA VAL A 6 -15.92 5.82 15.35
C VAL A 6 -16.26 7.21 15.88
N ASN A 7 -17.55 7.51 16.02
CA ASN A 7 -18.05 8.79 16.53
C ASN A 7 -17.47 10.03 15.81
N GLY A 8 -17.19 9.91 14.50
CA GLY A 8 -16.62 10.99 13.68
C GLY A 8 -15.16 11.32 13.98
N GLN A 9 -14.48 10.52 14.79
CA GLN A 9 -13.05 10.66 15.06
C GLN A 9 -12.20 10.17 13.88
N ARG A 10 -10.95 10.63 13.85
CA ARG A 10 -9.93 10.15 12.89
C ARG A 10 -9.71 8.65 13.06
N GLU A 11 -9.42 7.96 11.97
CA GLU A 11 -9.22 6.51 11.98
C GLU A 11 -7.98 6.09 12.78
N THR A 12 -7.03 7.02 12.95
CA THR A 12 -5.83 6.88 13.77
C THR A 12 -6.11 7.07 15.28
N ALA A 13 -7.33 7.44 15.67
CA ALA A 13 -7.69 7.68 17.07
C ALA A 13 -8.10 6.41 17.82
N ASN A 14 -8.22 5.28 17.13
CA ASN A 14 -8.65 4.01 17.73
C ASN A 14 -7.47 3.19 18.26
N ALA A 15 -7.73 2.40 19.29
CA ALA A 15 -6.84 1.39 19.81
C ALA A 15 -7.22 0.01 19.29
N PHE A 16 -6.24 -0.78 18.89
CA PHE A 16 -6.41 -2.19 18.60
C PHE A 16 -5.63 -3.02 19.61
N LEU A 17 -6.32 -3.92 20.29
CA LEU A 17 -5.77 -4.79 21.32
C LEU A 17 -6.07 -6.25 20.99
N VAL A 18 -5.13 -7.12 21.29
CA VAL A 18 -5.32 -8.59 21.27
C VAL A 18 -4.89 -9.13 22.62
N ASN A 19 -5.80 -9.84 23.29
CA ASN A 19 -5.65 -10.27 24.68
C ASN A 19 -5.24 -9.11 25.61
N GLY A 20 -5.72 -7.91 25.30
CA GLY A 20 -5.42 -6.67 26.01
C GLY A 20 -3.99 -6.12 25.88
N GLY A 21 -3.18 -6.66 24.96
CA GLY A 21 -1.92 -6.05 24.52
C GLY A 21 -2.12 -5.18 23.28
N ASP A 22 -1.50 -4.00 23.24
CA ASP A 22 -1.62 -3.04 22.12
C ASP A 22 -0.93 -3.58 20.86
N VAL A 23 -1.70 -3.69 19.78
CA VAL A 23 -1.25 -4.14 18.44
C VAL A 23 -1.41 -3.05 17.38
N SER A 24 -1.53 -1.79 17.79
CA SER A 24 -1.67 -0.66 16.87
C SER A 24 -0.36 -0.41 16.11
N GLU A 25 -0.41 -0.29 14.79
CA GLU A 25 0.76 -0.06 13.94
C GLU A 25 1.30 1.38 14.08
N GLY A 26 2.63 1.55 14.04
CA GLY A 26 3.27 2.85 14.27
C GLY A 26 3.03 3.95 13.23
N ARG A 27 2.54 3.65 12.02
CA ARG A 27 2.35 4.66 10.95
C ARG A 27 0.96 5.29 10.97
N ASN A 28 -0.07 4.46 10.91
CA ASN A 28 -1.47 4.88 10.79
C ASN A 28 -2.32 4.48 12.01
N LEU A 29 -1.72 3.90 13.06
CA LEU A 29 -2.42 3.39 14.25
C LEU A 29 -3.55 2.40 13.91
N GLY A 30 -3.48 1.74 12.76
CA GLY A 30 -4.38 0.65 12.37
C GLY A 30 -4.03 -0.66 13.08
N ALA A 31 -4.89 -1.68 12.96
CA ALA A 31 -4.61 -3.01 13.49
C ALA A 31 -3.37 -3.61 12.81
N GLY A 32 -2.23 -3.63 13.51
CA GLY A 32 -0.96 -4.19 13.01
C GLY A 32 -0.89 -5.71 13.09
N LEU A 33 -1.87 -6.35 13.73
CA LEU A 33 -2.03 -7.79 13.85
C LEU A 33 -3.51 -8.10 14.00
N VAL A 34 -4.00 -9.08 13.24
CA VAL A 34 -5.38 -9.55 13.29
C VAL A 34 -5.36 -11.07 13.46
N PRO A 35 -5.81 -11.59 14.61
CA PRO A 35 -5.89 -13.05 14.83
C PRO A 35 -6.71 -13.75 13.76
N ASN A 36 -6.62 -15.08 13.71
CA ASN A 36 -7.57 -15.86 12.91
C ASN A 36 -9.01 -15.63 13.43
N LEU A 37 -10.00 -15.58 12.55
CA LEU A 37 -11.40 -15.42 12.95
C LEU A 37 -11.85 -16.58 13.85
N ASP A 38 -11.48 -17.80 13.49
CA ASP A 38 -11.82 -19.00 14.26
C ASP A 38 -11.07 -19.10 15.60
N SER A 39 -10.03 -18.28 15.83
CA SER A 39 -9.37 -18.20 17.13
C SER A 39 -9.95 -17.15 18.07
N VAL A 40 -10.88 -16.31 17.60
CA VAL A 40 -11.55 -15.30 18.43
C VAL A 40 -12.62 -15.96 19.29
N GLU A 41 -12.56 -15.70 20.59
CA GLU A 41 -13.61 -16.03 21.55
C GLU A 41 -14.57 -14.86 21.72
N GLU A 42 -14.01 -13.66 21.90
CA GLU A 42 -14.79 -12.44 22.13
C GLU A 42 -14.17 -11.26 21.38
N PHE A 43 -15.03 -10.40 20.83
CA PHE A 43 -14.64 -9.10 20.32
C PHE A 43 -15.37 -8.01 21.12
N ARG A 44 -14.60 -7.18 21.83
CA ARG A 44 -15.13 -6.08 22.65
C ARG A 44 -14.79 -4.74 22.02
N LEU A 45 -15.81 -3.97 21.69
CA LEU A 45 -15.69 -2.58 21.21
C LEU A 45 -16.15 -1.62 22.30
N ILE A 46 -15.26 -0.76 22.79
CA ILE A 46 -15.59 0.31 23.73
C ILE A 46 -15.46 1.64 23.00
N THR A 47 -16.58 2.37 22.87
CA THR A 47 -16.64 3.61 22.08
C THR A 47 -16.68 4.89 22.91
N ASN A 48 -17.02 4.80 24.20
CA ASN A 48 -17.14 5.93 25.15
C ASN A 48 -16.77 5.45 26.56
N SER A 49 -16.27 6.35 27.42
CA SER A 49 -15.99 6.09 28.85
C SER A 49 -15.12 4.86 29.12
N PHE A 50 -14.00 4.73 28.40
CA PHE A 50 -12.96 3.74 28.73
C PHE A 50 -12.07 4.24 29.87
N ASP A 51 -11.64 3.30 30.72
CA ASP A 51 -10.80 3.60 31.88
C ASP A 51 -9.44 4.22 31.47
N ALA A 52 -8.82 4.94 32.41
CA ALA A 52 -7.53 5.61 32.20
C ALA A 52 -6.40 4.66 31.75
N GLU A 53 -6.56 3.35 31.93
CA GLU A 53 -5.64 2.31 31.44
C GLU A 53 -5.49 2.31 29.90
N TYR A 54 -6.43 2.89 29.15
CA TYR A 54 -6.38 3.02 27.69
C TYR A 54 -6.01 4.44 27.21
N GLY A 55 -5.46 5.30 28.08
CA GLY A 55 -5.28 6.76 27.90
C GLY A 55 -4.41 7.24 26.73
N LYS A 56 -4.01 6.37 25.79
CA LYS A 56 -3.28 6.69 24.56
C LYS A 56 -4.20 7.02 23.37
N PHE A 57 -5.48 6.68 23.45
CA PHE A 57 -6.41 6.72 22.31
C PHE A 57 -7.67 7.53 22.67
N SER A 58 -8.17 8.34 21.74
CA SER A 58 -9.33 9.23 21.94
C SER A 58 -10.59 8.79 21.18
N GLY A 59 -10.48 7.76 20.33
CA GLY A 59 -11.57 7.13 19.59
C GLY A 59 -12.07 5.89 20.32
N ALA A 60 -12.20 4.76 19.61
CA ALA A 60 -12.65 3.51 20.21
C ALA A 60 -11.49 2.58 20.60
N VAL A 61 -11.74 1.75 21.61
CA VAL A 61 -10.85 0.66 22.02
C VAL A 61 -11.45 -0.66 21.56
N MET A 62 -10.79 -1.32 20.62
CA MET A 62 -11.16 -2.64 20.12
C MET A 62 -10.26 -3.69 20.74
N ASN A 63 -10.82 -4.59 21.53
CA ASN A 63 -10.08 -5.69 22.14
C ASN A 63 -10.61 -7.03 21.67
N THR A 64 -9.72 -7.81 21.08
CA THR A 64 -10.01 -9.18 20.62
C THR A 64 -9.44 -10.15 21.65
N ILE A 65 -10.26 -11.03 22.19
CA ILE A 65 -9.84 -12.09 23.11
C ILE A 65 -9.79 -13.40 22.33
N THR A 66 -8.65 -14.10 22.38
CA THR A 66 -8.50 -15.40 21.73
C THR A 66 -9.00 -16.52 22.63
N LYS A 67 -9.51 -17.60 22.03
CA LYS A 67 -9.93 -18.82 22.75
C LYS A 67 -8.80 -19.38 23.62
N SER A 68 -9.20 -20.03 24.71
CA SER A 68 -8.34 -20.82 25.58
C SER A 68 -8.55 -22.32 25.38
N GLY A 69 -7.62 -23.15 25.84
CA GLY A 69 -7.80 -24.60 25.86
C GLY A 69 -8.73 -25.04 26.98
N THR A 70 -9.44 -26.16 26.79
CA THR A 70 -10.34 -26.71 27.81
C THR A 70 -9.86 -28.09 28.30
N ASN A 71 -10.62 -28.73 29.20
CA ASN A 71 -10.34 -30.09 29.66
C ASN A 71 -10.62 -31.17 28.60
N GLY A 72 -11.33 -30.81 27.53
CA GLY A 72 -11.52 -31.65 26.36
C GLY A 72 -10.62 -31.20 25.23
N PHE A 73 -10.32 -32.11 24.31
CA PHE A 73 -9.73 -31.73 23.04
C PHE A 73 -10.85 -31.24 22.11
N HIS A 74 -10.70 -30.06 21.53
CA HIS A 74 -11.60 -29.52 20.53
C HIS A 74 -10.84 -28.67 19.53
N GLY A 75 -11.37 -28.60 18.32
CA GLY A 75 -10.86 -27.71 17.31
C GLY A 75 -11.60 -27.85 16.00
N ASP A 76 -11.25 -26.97 15.08
CA ASP A 76 -11.77 -26.91 13.72
C ASP A 76 -10.62 -26.79 12.72
N VAL A 77 -10.93 -27.17 11.48
CA VAL A 77 -10.08 -27.00 10.31
C VAL A 77 -10.98 -26.40 9.23
N PHE A 78 -10.48 -25.41 8.52
CA PHE A 78 -11.26 -24.68 7.51
C PHE A 78 -10.43 -24.42 6.26
N GLU A 79 -11.15 -24.26 5.14
CA GLU A 79 -10.59 -23.73 3.90
C GLU A 79 -11.64 -22.90 3.17
N PHE A 80 -11.27 -21.67 2.84
CA PHE A 80 -12.05 -20.75 2.04
C PHE A 80 -11.36 -20.56 0.69
N LEU A 81 -12.01 -21.09 -0.35
CA LEU A 81 -11.59 -20.94 -1.75
C LEU A 81 -12.41 -19.83 -2.42
N ARG A 82 -11.73 -18.87 -3.01
CA ARG A 82 -12.32 -17.90 -3.93
C ARG A 82 -11.57 -17.92 -5.24
N ASN A 83 -12.29 -18.03 -6.35
CA ASN A 83 -11.68 -18.27 -7.65
C ASN A 83 -12.43 -17.52 -8.74
N ASP A 84 -11.69 -17.03 -9.72
CA ASP A 84 -12.21 -16.41 -10.93
C ASP A 84 -13.26 -17.31 -11.57
N LYS A 85 -13.07 -18.63 -11.67
CA LYS A 85 -14.08 -19.53 -12.26
C LYS A 85 -15.48 -19.48 -11.62
N LEU A 86 -15.57 -19.15 -10.32
CA LEU A 86 -16.83 -19.11 -9.58
C LEU A 86 -17.39 -17.68 -9.46
N ASP A 87 -16.52 -16.67 -9.49
CA ASP A 87 -16.90 -15.27 -9.35
C ASP A 87 -17.45 -14.68 -10.67
N ALA A 88 -18.33 -13.68 -10.60
CA ALA A 88 -18.73 -12.87 -11.75
C ALA A 88 -17.71 -11.75 -12.04
N ARG A 89 -17.73 -11.20 -13.27
CA ARG A 89 -16.96 -9.99 -13.63
C ARG A 89 -17.59 -8.76 -12.97
N GLY A 90 -16.78 -7.79 -12.54
CA GLY A 90 -17.30 -6.50 -12.07
C GLY A 90 -18.02 -5.75 -13.20
N PHE A 91 -19.14 -5.07 -12.92
CA PHE A 91 -19.99 -4.44 -13.94
C PHE A 91 -19.20 -3.57 -14.95
N PHE A 92 -18.24 -2.79 -14.45
CA PHE A 92 -17.42 -1.86 -15.23
C PHE A 92 -16.11 -2.43 -15.81
N GLU A 93 -15.73 -3.66 -15.46
CA GLU A 93 -14.44 -4.22 -15.93
C GLU A 93 -14.58 -4.78 -17.35
N PRO A 94 -13.79 -4.39 -18.35
CA PRO A 94 -13.95 -4.90 -19.72
C PRO A 94 -13.69 -6.42 -19.83
N THR A 95 -12.82 -6.94 -18.97
CA THR A 95 -12.45 -8.36 -18.91
C THR A 95 -12.45 -8.86 -17.46
N LYS A 96 -12.55 -10.17 -17.28
CA LYS A 96 -12.55 -10.78 -15.95
C LYS A 96 -11.11 -10.93 -15.45
N GLY A 97 -10.76 -10.19 -14.40
CA GLY A 97 -9.46 -10.31 -13.76
C GLY A 97 -9.22 -11.70 -13.16
N ALA A 98 -7.96 -12.17 -13.20
CA ALA A 98 -7.59 -13.39 -12.51
C ALA A 98 -7.68 -13.15 -10.98
N LEU A 99 -8.37 -14.02 -10.25
CA LEU A 99 -8.38 -14.01 -8.79
C LEU A 99 -8.40 -15.45 -8.30
N ARG A 100 -7.43 -15.84 -7.50
CA ARG A 100 -7.36 -17.16 -6.86
C ARG A 100 -6.88 -16.94 -5.44
N ARG A 101 -7.76 -17.14 -4.48
CA ARG A 101 -7.45 -16.99 -3.06
C ARG A 101 -7.81 -18.27 -2.33
N ASN A 102 -6.81 -18.86 -1.68
CA ASN A 102 -6.97 -19.96 -0.75
C ASN A 102 -6.64 -19.43 0.63
N GLN A 103 -7.57 -19.56 1.58
CA GLN A 103 -7.34 -19.22 2.98
C GLN A 103 -7.72 -20.43 3.80
N PHE A 104 -6.72 -21.11 4.35
CA PHE A 104 -6.88 -22.36 5.08
C PHE A 104 -6.24 -22.26 6.44
N GLY A 105 -6.66 -23.11 7.36
CA GLY A 105 -6.14 -23.07 8.71
C GLY A 105 -6.83 -24.04 9.66
N TYR A 106 -6.46 -23.90 10.92
CA TYR A 106 -7.06 -24.66 12.01
C TYR A 106 -7.04 -23.83 13.29
N ALA A 107 -7.92 -24.15 14.24
CA ALA A 107 -7.86 -23.65 15.60
C ALA A 107 -8.16 -24.80 16.56
N ILE A 108 -7.17 -25.20 17.36
CA ILE A 108 -7.22 -26.42 18.16
C ILE A 108 -6.74 -26.11 19.58
N GLY A 109 -7.43 -26.65 20.58
CA GLY A 109 -7.01 -26.54 21.96
C GLY A 109 -7.38 -27.75 22.82
N GLY A 110 -6.77 -27.80 23.99
CA GLY A 110 -7.01 -28.84 24.97
C GLY A 110 -6.09 -28.74 26.20
N PRO A 111 -6.08 -29.76 27.06
CA PRO A 111 -5.27 -29.75 28.26
C PRO A 111 -3.90 -30.41 27.99
N PHE A 112 -2.82 -29.78 28.47
CA PHE A 112 -1.59 -30.52 28.77
C PHE A 112 -1.75 -31.30 30.07
N TRP A 113 -2.30 -30.64 31.09
CA TRP A 113 -2.69 -31.25 32.36
C TRP A 113 -4.11 -30.80 32.71
N LYS A 114 -5.03 -31.76 32.78
CA LYS A 114 -6.44 -31.50 33.10
C LYS A 114 -6.53 -30.67 34.38
N ASN A 115 -7.40 -29.66 34.35
CA ASN A 115 -7.66 -28.70 35.42
C ASN A 115 -6.48 -27.79 35.82
N LYS A 116 -5.35 -27.83 35.10
CA LYS A 116 -4.15 -27.06 35.48
C LYS A 116 -3.47 -26.34 34.33
N LEU A 117 -3.18 -27.01 33.23
CA LEU A 117 -2.41 -26.44 32.12
C LEU A 117 -3.11 -26.74 30.80
N PHE A 118 -3.44 -25.67 30.08
CA PHE A 118 -4.18 -25.70 28.83
C PHE A 118 -3.37 -25.04 27.72
N TRP A 119 -3.57 -25.51 26.50
CA TRP A 119 -2.98 -24.95 25.31
C TRP A 119 -4.03 -24.71 24.25
N PHE A 120 -3.80 -23.70 23.44
CA PHE A 120 -4.60 -23.40 22.28
C PHE A 120 -3.69 -22.85 21.18
N THR A 121 -3.84 -23.35 19.96
CA THR A 121 -3.03 -22.98 18.81
C THR A 121 -3.93 -22.76 17.61
N ASP A 122 -3.69 -21.67 16.90
CA ASP A 122 -4.34 -21.38 15.64
C ASP A 122 -3.33 -21.06 14.56
N TYR A 123 -3.60 -21.50 13.34
CA TYR A 123 -2.80 -21.18 12.17
C TYR A 123 -3.72 -20.80 11.03
N GLN A 124 -3.33 -19.80 10.25
CA GLN A 124 -4.01 -19.43 9.02
C GLN A 124 -2.97 -19.09 7.95
N GLY A 125 -3.04 -19.80 6.82
CA GLY A 125 -2.30 -19.50 5.61
C GLY A 125 -3.22 -18.85 4.57
N THR A 126 -2.83 -17.69 4.07
CA THR A 126 -3.48 -17.04 2.91
C THR A 126 -2.54 -17.12 1.72
N ARG A 127 -3.06 -17.60 0.59
CA ARG A 127 -2.38 -17.62 -0.70
C ARG A 127 -3.29 -16.94 -1.71
N GLU A 128 -2.87 -15.78 -2.22
CA GLU A 128 -3.64 -15.03 -3.21
C GLU A 128 -2.82 -14.81 -4.47
N VAL A 129 -3.46 -15.00 -5.62
CA VAL A 129 -2.97 -14.59 -6.93
C VAL A 129 -4.05 -13.72 -7.56
N ARG A 130 -3.73 -12.46 -7.85
CA ARG A 130 -4.66 -11.50 -8.42
C ARG A 130 -4.04 -10.84 -9.66
N GLY A 131 -4.80 -10.74 -10.74
CA GLY A 131 -4.43 -9.91 -11.89
C GLY A 131 -4.45 -8.45 -11.48
N VAL A 132 -3.35 -7.75 -11.74
CA VAL A 132 -3.29 -6.29 -11.52
C VAL A 132 -3.66 -5.65 -12.84
N GLY A 133 -4.77 -4.91 -12.88
CA GLY A 133 -5.05 -4.00 -13.98
C GLY A 133 -4.29 -2.71 -13.75
N THR A 134 -3.44 -2.32 -14.70
CA THR A 134 -2.89 -0.95 -14.74
C THR A 134 -3.60 -0.19 -15.83
N ASP A 135 -4.21 0.95 -15.51
CA ASP A 135 -4.65 1.93 -16.50
C ASP A 135 -3.65 3.08 -16.49
N VAL A 136 -2.69 3.05 -17.42
CA VAL A 136 -1.70 4.12 -17.55
C VAL A 136 -1.92 4.82 -18.89
N PRO A 137 -2.06 6.16 -18.91
CA PRO A 137 -2.12 6.89 -20.16
C PRO A 137 -0.76 6.75 -20.86
N LEU A 138 -0.75 6.21 -22.07
CA LEU A 138 0.46 6.08 -22.87
C LEU A 138 0.38 6.99 -24.10
N PRO A 139 1.52 7.48 -24.61
CA PRO A 139 1.52 8.24 -25.85
C PRO A 139 0.91 7.44 -27.00
N SER A 140 -0.04 8.06 -27.70
CA SER A 140 -0.64 7.52 -28.93
C SER A 140 0.42 7.31 -30.03
N ALA A 141 0.08 6.57 -31.09
CA ALA A 141 0.97 6.41 -32.23
C ALA A 141 1.39 7.77 -32.84
N ASP A 142 0.46 8.72 -32.89
CA ASP A 142 0.71 10.07 -33.40
C ASP A 142 1.65 10.85 -32.47
N GLN A 143 1.41 10.80 -31.15
CA GLN A 143 2.27 11.46 -30.16
C GLN A 143 3.69 10.88 -30.14
N ARG A 144 3.86 9.58 -30.40
CA ARG A 144 5.19 8.95 -30.54
C ARG A 144 5.95 9.45 -31.75
N ASN A 145 5.24 9.84 -32.80
CA ASN A 145 5.81 10.48 -33.98
C ASN A 145 5.91 12.01 -33.83
N GLY A 146 5.58 12.54 -32.65
CA GLY A 146 5.68 13.96 -32.32
C GLY A 146 4.47 14.80 -32.66
N ASN A 147 3.37 14.21 -33.12
CA ASN A 147 2.15 14.94 -33.39
C ASN A 147 1.26 15.01 -32.13
N PHE A 148 1.22 16.18 -31.51
CA PHE A 148 0.38 16.45 -30.33
C PHE A 148 -0.83 17.34 -30.64
N GLY A 149 -0.87 17.94 -31.82
CA GLY A 149 -1.80 19.01 -32.17
C GLY A 149 -1.48 20.33 -31.47
N PRO A 150 -1.97 21.47 -31.99
CA PRO A 150 -1.67 22.78 -31.44
C PRO A 150 -2.24 23.00 -30.03
N ASP A 151 -3.37 22.37 -29.72
CA ASP A 151 -4.08 22.53 -28.44
C ASP A 151 -3.28 21.99 -27.24
N ALA A 152 -2.38 21.04 -27.47
CA ALA A 152 -1.50 20.49 -26.43
C ALA A 152 -0.48 21.51 -25.88
N PHE A 153 -0.36 22.67 -26.54
CA PHE A 153 0.57 23.74 -26.19
C PHE A 153 -0.14 25.00 -25.68
N LEU A 154 -1.39 24.88 -25.26
CA LEU A 154 -2.14 25.95 -24.61
C LEU A 154 -2.20 25.72 -23.09
N ASP A 155 -2.29 26.80 -22.32
CA ASP A 155 -2.55 26.73 -20.89
C ASP A 155 -4.04 26.52 -20.59
N ALA A 156 -4.40 26.48 -19.29
CA ALA A 156 -5.79 26.27 -18.87
C ALA A 156 -6.76 27.39 -19.31
N ASN A 157 -6.25 28.56 -19.68
CA ASN A 157 -7.02 29.71 -20.16
C ASN A 157 -7.08 29.74 -21.70
N GLY A 158 -6.40 28.83 -22.39
CA GLY A 158 -6.27 28.81 -23.85
C GLY A 158 -5.15 29.69 -24.39
N ASP A 159 -4.29 30.22 -23.52
CA ASP A 159 -3.15 31.05 -23.93
C ASP A 159 -1.95 30.18 -24.34
N PRO A 160 -1.16 30.57 -25.35
CA PRO A 160 -0.01 29.78 -25.80
C PRO A 160 1.06 29.62 -24.73
N LEU A 161 1.54 28.39 -24.54
CA LEU A 161 2.73 28.12 -23.74
C LEU A 161 3.96 28.65 -24.45
N LEU A 162 4.74 29.45 -23.73
CA LEU A 162 5.93 30.11 -24.25
C LEU A 162 7.20 29.35 -23.85
N VAL A 163 8.23 29.43 -24.69
CA VAL A 163 9.58 28.95 -24.39
C VAL A 163 10.14 29.77 -23.21
N ASN A 164 10.18 29.15 -22.03
CA ASN A 164 10.80 29.76 -20.86
C ASN A 164 12.32 29.54 -20.89
N SER A 165 13.09 30.62 -20.78
CA SER A 165 14.54 30.58 -20.60
C SER A 165 14.93 31.72 -19.66
N PRO A 166 15.08 31.45 -18.36
CA PRO A 166 15.45 32.49 -17.41
C PRO A 166 16.80 33.09 -17.81
N ALA A 167 16.91 34.42 -17.78
CA ALA A 167 18.13 35.13 -18.18
C ALA A 167 19.32 34.66 -17.34
N CYS A 168 20.33 34.09 -17.98
CA CYS A 168 21.53 33.65 -17.28
C CYS A 168 22.60 34.74 -17.31
N PRO A 169 23.09 35.23 -16.15
CA PRO A 169 24.19 36.17 -16.10
C PRO A 169 25.45 35.57 -16.75
N THR A 170 26.19 36.40 -17.48
CA THR A 170 27.44 36.00 -18.14
C THR A 170 28.41 35.38 -17.11
N GLY A 171 28.73 34.10 -17.27
CA GLY A 171 29.65 33.37 -16.38
C GLY A 171 28.99 32.53 -15.27
N ALA A 172 27.66 32.50 -15.16
CA ALA A 172 26.95 31.62 -14.24
C ALA A 172 26.52 30.30 -14.89
N THR A 173 26.47 29.21 -14.11
CA THR A 173 25.80 27.96 -14.51
C THR A 173 24.34 28.03 -14.04
N CYS A 174 23.49 28.62 -14.88
CA CYS A 174 22.06 28.57 -14.67
C CYS A 174 21.52 27.19 -15.09
N GLY A 175 20.33 26.81 -14.63
CA GLY A 175 19.64 25.61 -15.11
C GLY A 175 19.47 25.61 -16.64
N LEU A 176 19.02 24.50 -17.21
CA LEU A 176 18.92 24.28 -18.65
C LEU A 176 18.30 25.49 -19.40
N ASN A 177 19.08 26.16 -20.26
CA ASN A 177 18.54 27.13 -21.21
C ASN A 177 17.79 26.37 -22.30
N TRP A 178 16.46 26.41 -22.25
CA TRP A 178 15.63 25.60 -23.12
C TRP A 178 15.60 26.12 -24.56
N ALA A 179 15.65 27.44 -24.77
CA ALA A 179 15.76 28.05 -26.10
C ALA A 179 17.05 27.62 -26.82
N ASP A 180 18.19 27.66 -26.13
CA ASP A 180 19.47 27.18 -26.68
C ASP A 180 19.45 25.68 -26.95
N THR A 181 18.85 24.90 -26.05
CA THR A 181 18.73 23.44 -26.19
C THR A 181 17.91 23.08 -27.42
N LEU A 182 16.78 23.76 -27.64
CA LEU A 182 15.93 23.56 -28.80
C LEU A 182 16.61 24.04 -30.08
N THR A 183 17.26 25.21 -30.06
CA THR A 183 18.05 25.73 -31.19
C THR A 183 19.12 24.72 -31.61
N ASN A 184 19.88 24.17 -30.67
CA ASN A 184 20.92 23.17 -30.98
C ASN A 184 20.34 21.88 -31.58
N ARG A 185 19.13 21.47 -31.17
CA ARG A 185 18.47 20.26 -31.68
C ARG A 185 17.79 20.49 -33.02
N LEU A 186 17.17 21.64 -33.23
CA LEU A 186 16.36 21.97 -34.40
C LEU A 186 17.20 22.56 -35.54
N SER A 187 18.21 23.39 -35.26
CA SER A 187 19.05 24.03 -36.30
C SER A 187 19.66 23.04 -37.29
N THR A 188 20.04 21.84 -36.82
CA THR A 188 20.63 20.79 -37.67
C THR A 188 19.63 20.09 -38.59
N THR A 189 18.33 20.16 -38.28
CA THR A 189 17.28 19.39 -38.98
C THR A 189 16.30 20.30 -39.73
N THR A 190 15.88 21.40 -39.12
CA THR A 190 14.90 22.36 -39.67
C THR A 190 15.51 23.72 -39.95
N GLY A 191 16.76 23.99 -39.54
CA GLY A 191 17.40 25.30 -39.69
C GLY A 191 16.82 26.39 -38.78
N GLN A 192 15.94 26.02 -37.85
CA GLN A 192 15.22 26.96 -36.98
C GLN A 192 16.05 27.35 -35.75
N THR A 193 16.08 28.66 -35.47
CA THR A 193 16.57 29.23 -34.21
C THR A 193 15.37 29.52 -33.32
N VAL A 194 15.47 29.16 -32.04
CA VAL A 194 14.41 29.34 -31.04
C VAL A 194 14.84 30.40 -30.04
N THR A 195 13.97 31.38 -29.80
CA THR A 195 14.21 32.47 -28.85
C THR A 195 13.31 32.32 -27.62
N ALA A 196 13.77 32.84 -26.48
CA ALA A 196 12.95 32.92 -25.28
C ALA A 196 11.69 33.78 -25.53
N GLY A 197 10.54 33.32 -25.06
CA GLY A 197 9.25 34.00 -25.25
C GLY A 197 8.51 33.65 -26.53
N GLU A 198 9.08 32.82 -27.41
CA GLU A 198 8.35 32.28 -28.58
C GLU A 198 7.29 31.24 -28.13
N PRO A 199 6.09 31.24 -28.74
CA PRO A 199 5.09 30.21 -28.48
C PRO A 199 5.53 28.85 -29.06
N TYR A 200 5.30 27.77 -28.30
CA TYR A 200 5.58 26.42 -28.81
C TYR A 200 4.69 26.07 -29.99
N SER A 201 3.38 26.25 -29.86
CA SER A 201 2.42 26.07 -30.94
C SER A 201 1.15 26.87 -30.64
N THR A 202 0.43 27.26 -31.68
CA THR A 202 -0.93 27.81 -31.58
C THR A 202 -1.76 27.23 -32.73
N PRO A 203 -3.10 27.17 -32.61
CA PRO A 203 -3.96 26.74 -33.73
C PRO A 203 -3.84 27.62 -34.98
N THR A 204 -3.35 28.85 -34.82
CA THR A 204 -3.14 29.82 -35.90
C THR A 204 -1.75 29.73 -36.52
N CYS A 205 -0.81 29.01 -35.90
CA CYS A 205 0.56 28.85 -36.37
C CYS A 205 0.69 27.73 -37.40
N ASP A 206 0.68 28.14 -38.66
CA ASP A 206 0.88 27.26 -39.81
C ASP A 206 2.01 27.79 -40.69
N ASN A 207 3.10 27.02 -40.80
CA ASN A 207 4.24 27.36 -41.67
C ASN A 207 3.96 27.12 -43.17
N THR A 208 2.79 26.56 -43.50
CA THR A 208 2.29 26.47 -44.88
C THR A 208 1.43 27.67 -45.27
N ASN A 209 1.00 28.50 -44.29
CA ASN A 209 0.22 29.71 -44.52
C ASN A 209 1.06 30.99 -44.32
N PRO A 210 1.45 31.70 -45.39
CA PRO A 210 2.24 32.93 -45.29
C PRO A 210 1.52 34.11 -44.61
N ALA A 211 0.22 33.99 -44.27
CA ALA A 211 -0.54 34.98 -43.51
C ALA A 211 -0.57 34.72 -41.98
N SER A 212 0.05 33.63 -41.50
CA SER A 212 0.14 33.34 -40.07
C SER A 212 1.06 34.34 -39.33
N PRO A 213 0.70 34.82 -38.13
CA PRO A 213 1.61 35.63 -37.31
C PRO A 213 2.88 34.83 -37.00
N THR A 214 3.99 35.54 -36.92
CA THR A 214 5.38 35.09 -36.90
C THR A 214 5.63 33.81 -36.08
N GLY A 215 6.02 32.74 -36.79
CA GLY A 215 6.76 31.55 -36.35
C GLY A 215 6.51 30.98 -34.94
N CYS A 216 5.78 29.88 -34.84
CA CYS A 216 5.83 28.99 -33.68
C CYS A 216 7.01 28.02 -33.76
N VAL A 217 7.46 27.51 -32.61
CA VAL A 217 8.54 26.52 -32.52
C VAL A 217 8.15 25.18 -33.16
N PHE A 218 6.90 24.77 -32.98
CA PHE A 218 6.31 23.52 -33.49
C PHE A 218 5.00 23.84 -34.24
N PRO A 219 5.08 24.19 -35.54
CA PRO A 219 3.88 24.40 -36.37
C PRO A 219 2.96 23.18 -36.35
N ASN A 220 1.64 23.41 -36.35
CA ASN A 220 0.61 22.36 -36.24
C ASN A 220 0.73 21.44 -35.00
N GLY A 221 1.54 21.83 -34.01
CA GLY A 221 1.81 21.01 -32.81
C GLY A 221 2.65 19.76 -33.09
N ILE A 222 3.44 19.77 -34.17
CA ILE A 222 4.32 18.66 -34.54
C ILE A 222 5.73 18.95 -34.02
N ILE A 223 6.18 18.16 -33.05
CA ILE A 223 7.54 18.17 -32.53
C ILE A 223 8.41 17.26 -33.42
N PRO A 224 9.43 17.79 -34.12
CA PRO A 224 10.35 16.97 -34.89
C PRO A 224 11.11 15.97 -34.00
N SER A 225 11.35 14.76 -34.50
CA SER A 225 12.09 13.72 -33.75
C SER A 225 13.51 14.15 -33.35
N SER A 226 14.11 15.13 -34.04
CA SER A 226 15.40 15.74 -33.66
C SER A 226 15.33 16.54 -32.37
N ALA A 227 14.17 17.08 -32.00
CA ALA A 227 13.95 17.78 -30.74
C ALA A 227 13.80 16.81 -29.54
N PHE A 228 13.52 15.53 -29.79
CA PHE A 228 13.39 14.53 -28.74
C PHE A 228 14.72 14.30 -28.02
N ALA A 229 14.65 14.06 -26.72
CA ALA A 229 15.83 13.68 -25.97
C ALA A 229 16.31 12.30 -26.44
N LYS A 230 17.61 12.15 -26.73
CA LYS A 230 18.20 10.87 -27.18
C LYS A 230 17.85 9.67 -26.28
N PRO A 231 17.84 9.80 -24.93
CA PRO A 231 17.39 8.70 -24.06
C PRO A 231 15.92 8.35 -24.24
N ALA A 232 15.04 9.32 -24.50
CA ALA A 232 13.62 9.09 -24.69
C ALA A 232 13.33 8.28 -25.96
N VAL A 233 14.03 8.59 -27.06
CA VAL A 233 13.95 7.82 -28.31
C VAL A 233 14.38 6.36 -28.11
N GLY A 234 15.41 6.12 -27.30
CA GLY A 234 15.89 4.77 -27.00
C GLY A 234 14.92 3.93 -26.15
N ILE A 235 14.08 4.58 -25.33
CA ILE A 235 13.13 3.90 -24.43
C ILE A 235 11.76 3.70 -25.11
N LEU A 236 11.37 4.58 -26.03
CA LEU A 236 10.04 4.58 -26.67
C LEU A 236 9.61 3.23 -27.27
N PRO A 237 10.48 2.44 -27.94
CA PRO A 237 10.11 1.13 -28.49
C PRO A 237 9.74 0.09 -27.43
N TYR A 238 10.20 0.26 -26.18
CA TYR A 238 9.90 -0.66 -25.07
C TYR A 238 8.60 -0.31 -24.35
N ILE A 239 7.98 0.84 -24.68
CA ILE A 239 6.68 1.24 -24.15
C ILE A 239 5.59 0.70 -25.08
N PRO A 240 4.62 -0.10 -24.62
CA PRO A 240 3.54 -0.63 -25.45
C PRO A 240 2.58 0.48 -25.92
N LEU A 241 1.85 0.26 -27.02
CA LEU A 241 0.86 1.22 -27.50
C LEU A 241 -0.39 1.23 -26.59
N PRO A 242 -1.03 2.40 -26.39
CA PRO A 242 -2.33 2.46 -25.72
C PRO A 242 -3.43 1.82 -26.58
N ASP A 243 -4.56 1.49 -25.95
CA ASP A 243 -5.81 1.24 -26.65
C ASP A 243 -6.22 2.52 -27.42
N PRO A 244 -6.46 2.45 -28.73
CA PRO A 244 -6.77 3.62 -29.56
C PRO A 244 -8.09 4.32 -29.19
N THR A 245 -8.98 3.64 -28.46
CA THR A 245 -10.30 4.16 -28.08
C THR A 245 -10.25 4.89 -26.75
N THR A 246 -9.46 4.39 -25.80
CA THR A 246 -9.41 4.93 -24.42
C THR A 246 -8.16 5.76 -24.18
N GLY A 247 -7.09 5.57 -24.95
CA GLY A 247 -5.78 6.21 -24.72
C GLY A 247 -5.00 5.60 -23.54
N PHE A 248 -5.52 4.53 -22.94
CA PHE A 248 -4.88 3.82 -21.83
C PHE A 248 -4.30 2.50 -22.30
N PHE A 249 -3.17 2.11 -21.71
CA PHE A 249 -2.72 0.73 -21.76
C PHE A 249 -3.23 0.00 -20.53
N ALA A 250 -4.00 -1.07 -20.78
CA ALA A 250 -4.48 -2.00 -19.78
C ALA A 250 -3.77 -3.35 -19.95
N ASP A 251 -3.04 -3.79 -18.93
CA ASP A 251 -2.50 -5.15 -18.84
C ASP A 251 -2.98 -5.79 -17.55
N SER A 252 -3.43 -7.05 -17.64
CA SER A 252 -3.78 -7.91 -16.51
C SER A 252 -3.03 -9.25 -16.54
N SER A 253 -2.04 -9.38 -17.43
CA SER A 253 -1.18 -10.56 -17.56
C SER A 253 -0.28 -10.74 -16.34
N GLN A 254 0.12 -9.61 -15.74
CA GLN A 254 0.93 -9.58 -14.54
C GLN A 254 0.07 -9.89 -13.30
N LYS A 255 0.59 -10.77 -12.46
CA LYS A 255 -0.12 -11.29 -11.30
C LYS A 255 0.57 -10.88 -10.02
N LEU A 256 -0.14 -10.11 -9.21
CA LEU A 256 0.21 -9.89 -7.82
C LEU A 256 0.06 -11.20 -7.06
N ARG A 257 1.01 -11.49 -6.17
CA ARG A 257 1.01 -12.69 -5.34
C ARG A 257 1.17 -12.31 -3.88
N ILE A 258 0.26 -12.79 -3.05
CA ILE A 258 0.35 -12.66 -1.59
C ILE A 258 0.52 -14.06 -1.01
N GLN A 259 1.54 -14.20 -0.17
CA GLN A 259 1.69 -15.34 0.74
C GLN A 259 1.76 -14.76 2.14
N ASP A 260 0.83 -15.16 2.99
CA ASP A 260 0.71 -14.67 4.36
C ASP A 260 0.46 -15.88 5.26
N ASP A 261 1.29 -16.03 6.28
CA ASP A 261 1.23 -17.09 7.26
C ASP A 261 1.21 -16.48 8.66
N LYS A 262 0.14 -16.76 9.40
CA LYS A 262 0.02 -16.36 10.80
C LYS A 262 -0.27 -17.53 11.71
N ILE A 263 0.30 -17.48 12.91
CA ILE A 263 0.16 -18.48 13.95
C ILE A 263 0.02 -17.81 15.31
N GLY A 264 -0.97 -18.24 16.08
CA GLY A 264 -1.17 -17.88 17.47
C GLY A 264 -0.96 -19.11 18.36
N GLN A 265 -0.32 -18.88 19.51
CA GLN A 265 -0.17 -19.88 20.57
C GLN A 265 -0.55 -19.25 21.90
N ARG A 266 -1.48 -19.87 22.60
CA ARG A 266 -1.85 -19.54 23.97
C ARG A 266 -1.56 -20.71 24.90
N LEU A 267 -1.08 -20.39 26.10
CA LEU A 267 -0.92 -21.32 27.21
C LEU A 267 -1.56 -20.70 28.45
N ASP A 268 -2.48 -21.42 29.08
CA ASP A 268 -3.13 -20.99 30.32
C ASP A 268 -2.80 -21.97 31.44
N PHE A 269 -2.25 -21.45 32.54
CA PHE A 269 -1.86 -22.22 33.70
C PHE A 269 -2.59 -21.74 34.95
N ASN A 270 -3.50 -22.59 35.43
CA ASN A 270 -4.28 -22.34 36.63
C ASN A 270 -3.54 -22.85 37.87
N ASN A 271 -3.12 -21.93 38.74
CA ASN A 271 -2.44 -22.27 39.98
C ASN A 271 -2.97 -21.45 41.15
N GLN A 272 -3.46 -22.14 42.18
CA GLN A 272 -3.99 -21.48 43.39
C GLN A 272 -2.92 -20.68 44.15
N LYS A 273 -1.63 -21.03 44.06
CA LYS A 273 -0.56 -20.33 44.78
C LYS A 273 -0.08 -19.06 44.07
N THR A 274 0.08 -19.14 42.75
CA THR A 274 0.65 -18.06 41.93
C THR A 274 -0.38 -17.33 41.09
N GLY A 275 -1.67 -17.66 41.20
CA GLY A 275 -2.73 -17.15 40.34
C GLY A 275 -2.84 -17.89 39.01
N ASN A 276 -3.78 -17.44 38.19
CA ASN A 276 -3.97 -17.94 36.83
C ASN A 276 -3.06 -17.16 35.88
N TRP A 277 -2.15 -17.87 35.21
CA TRP A 277 -1.21 -17.31 34.25
C TRP A 277 -1.71 -17.57 32.83
N SER A 278 -1.58 -16.57 31.96
CA SER A 278 -1.82 -16.71 30.53
C SER A 278 -0.63 -16.18 29.76
N PHE A 279 -0.14 -16.97 28.81
CA PHE A 279 0.94 -16.63 27.90
C PHE A 279 0.40 -16.72 26.48
N TYR A 280 0.57 -15.65 25.72
CA TYR A 280 0.12 -15.59 24.34
C TYR A 280 1.26 -15.10 23.46
N TYR A 281 1.53 -15.83 22.39
CA TYR A 281 2.46 -15.44 21.34
C TYR A 281 1.75 -15.49 20.00
N HIS A 282 1.93 -14.46 19.18
CA HIS A 282 1.43 -14.44 17.82
C HIS A 282 2.53 -13.99 16.87
N PHE A 283 2.60 -14.66 15.74
CA PHE A 283 3.55 -14.41 14.67
C PHE A 283 2.80 -14.34 13.34
N ASP A 284 3.09 -13.31 12.57
CA ASP A 284 2.53 -13.07 11.24
C ASP A 284 3.69 -12.73 10.31
N ASP A 285 3.83 -13.45 9.21
CA ASP A 285 4.83 -13.21 8.18
C ASP A 285 4.17 -13.24 6.81
N ALA A 286 4.23 -12.11 6.12
CA ALA A 286 3.61 -11.95 4.82
C ALA A 286 4.58 -11.39 3.78
N ASN A 287 4.38 -11.82 2.54
CA ASN A 287 5.12 -11.45 1.37
C ASN A 287 4.16 -11.07 0.25
N ASN A 288 4.24 -9.83 -0.20
CA ASN A 288 3.44 -9.28 -1.28
C ASN A 288 4.35 -8.91 -2.46
N LEU A 289 4.24 -9.65 -3.55
CA LEU A 289 4.88 -9.35 -4.82
C LEU A 289 3.92 -8.53 -5.68
N ASN A 290 4.24 -7.25 -5.89
CA ASN A 290 3.55 -6.40 -6.84
C ASN A 290 4.40 -6.25 -8.12
N PRO A 291 3.99 -6.82 -9.26
CA PRO A 291 4.75 -6.71 -10.50
C PRO A 291 4.72 -5.31 -11.13
N LEU A 292 3.77 -4.44 -10.76
CA LEU A 292 3.51 -3.15 -11.41
C LEU A 292 3.39 -2.02 -10.37
N ASN A 293 4.46 -1.74 -9.61
CA ASN A 293 4.46 -0.74 -8.53
C ASN A 293 4.76 0.71 -9.00
N ALA A 294 4.82 0.95 -10.32
CA ALA A 294 5.11 2.27 -10.91
C ALA A 294 4.48 2.42 -12.31
N SER A 295 4.33 3.67 -12.77
CA SER A 295 3.93 3.99 -14.14
C SER A 295 4.88 3.34 -15.14
N VAL A 296 4.33 2.75 -16.20
CA VAL A 296 5.02 1.92 -17.20
C VAL A 296 6.38 2.53 -17.64
N PRO A 297 7.47 1.74 -17.73
CA PRO A 297 7.56 0.29 -17.48
C PRO A 297 7.80 0.03 -15.98
N GLY A 298 6.74 -0.26 -15.23
CA GLY A 298 6.81 -0.42 -13.78
C GLY A 298 7.76 -1.54 -13.39
N PHE A 299 8.64 -1.28 -12.42
CA PHE A 299 9.46 -2.33 -11.84
C PHE A 299 8.67 -3.11 -10.79
N SER A 300 8.89 -4.42 -10.73
CA SER A 300 8.32 -5.26 -9.67
C SER A 300 8.90 -4.86 -8.32
N SER A 301 8.06 -4.78 -7.29
CA SER A 301 8.48 -4.63 -5.91
C SER A 301 8.02 -5.81 -5.06
N VAL A 302 8.83 -6.13 -4.05
CA VAL A 302 8.47 -7.13 -3.04
C VAL A 302 8.42 -6.43 -1.70
N THR A 303 7.25 -6.46 -1.08
CA THR A 303 7.05 -5.96 0.27
C THR A 303 6.88 -7.14 1.21
N THR A 304 7.81 -7.29 2.15
CA THR A 304 7.70 -8.28 3.22
C THR A 304 7.33 -7.60 4.53
N SER A 305 6.36 -8.15 5.24
CA SER A 305 5.90 -7.67 6.53
C SER A 305 5.98 -8.78 7.56
N ARG A 306 6.37 -8.42 8.78
CA ARG A 306 6.36 -9.33 9.92
C ARG A 306 5.80 -8.64 11.15
N ALA A 307 4.84 -9.26 11.82
CA ALA A 307 4.32 -8.82 13.10
C ALA A 307 4.52 -9.89 14.17
N GLN A 308 4.92 -9.47 15.36
CA GLN A 308 5.13 -10.33 16.51
C GLN A 308 4.49 -9.70 17.73
N GLN A 309 3.70 -10.48 18.45
CA GLN A 309 3.12 -10.08 19.73
C GLN A 309 3.44 -11.12 20.78
N PHE A 310 3.74 -10.64 21.98
CA PHE A 310 3.84 -11.45 23.18
C PHE A 310 3.07 -10.79 24.31
N VAL A 311 2.18 -11.55 24.96
CA VAL A 311 1.41 -11.08 26.12
C VAL A 311 1.56 -12.09 27.25
N ILE A 312 1.89 -11.59 28.43
CA ILE A 312 1.80 -12.34 29.69
C ILE A 312 0.75 -11.66 30.54
N SER A 313 -0.14 -12.42 31.15
CA SER A 313 -1.01 -11.91 32.21
C SER A 313 -1.10 -12.86 33.39
N ASN A 314 -1.29 -12.30 34.58
CA ASN A 314 -1.55 -13.04 35.81
C ASN A 314 -2.71 -12.41 36.57
N ASN A 315 -3.69 -13.24 36.95
CA ASN A 315 -4.78 -12.83 37.83
C ASN A 315 -4.72 -13.67 39.10
N LYS A 316 -4.57 -13.02 40.25
CA LYS A 316 -4.51 -13.68 41.56
C LYS A 316 -5.47 -13.03 42.55
N THR A 317 -6.41 -13.82 43.06
CA THR A 317 -7.24 -13.44 44.21
C THR A 317 -6.42 -13.52 45.49
N ILE A 318 -6.37 -12.44 46.26
CA ILE A 318 -5.67 -12.31 47.53
C ILE A 318 -6.73 -12.18 48.63
N GLY A 319 -6.96 -13.27 49.38
CA GLY A 319 -8.01 -13.31 50.40
C GLY A 319 -9.43 -13.32 49.80
N ALA A 320 -10.41 -12.81 50.56
CA ALA A 320 -11.81 -12.82 50.17
C ALA A 320 -12.26 -11.60 49.35
N SER A 321 -11.45 -10.53 49.30
CA SER A 321 -11.90 -9.22 48.81
C SER A 321 -10.95 -8.51 47.83
N ALA A 322 -9.76 -9.05 47.56
CA ALA A 322 -8.81 -8.41 46.65
C ALA A 322 -8.45 -9.32 45.47
N VAL A 323 -8.30 -8.72 44.29
CA VAL A 323 -7.77 -9.37 43.09
C VAL A 323 -6.62 -8.51 42.57
N ASN A 324 -5.44 -9.10 42.41
CA ASN A 324 -4.33 -8.49 41.70
C ASN A 324 -4.34 -8.94 40.24
N GLN A 325 -4.21 -7.99 39.32
CA GLN A 325 -4.07 -8.25 37.90
C GLN A 325 -2.76 -7.66 37.39
N PHE A 326 -1.96 -8.48 36.74
CA PHE A 326 -0.72 -8.09 36.09
C PHE A 326 -0.82 -8.39 34.60
N ARG A 327 -0.38 -7.45 33.76
CA ARG A 327 -0.23 -7.67 32.32
C ARG A 327 1.06 -7.04 31.81
N PHE A 328 1.78 -7.81 31.01
CA PHE A 328 2.89 -7.35 30.19
C PHE A 328 2.57 -7.65 28.74
N SER A 329 2.79 -6.68 27.86
CA SER A 329 2.64 -6.88 26.41
C SER A 329 3.83 -6.27 25.67
N PHE A 330 4.29 -6.99 24.67
CA PHE A 330 5.31 -6.57 23.72
C PHE A 330 4.78 -6.78 22.32
N PHE A 331 4.85 -5.75 21.50
CA PHE A 331 4.44 -5.80 20.11
C PHE A 331 5.53 -5.21 19.23
N ARG A 332 5.80 -5.87 18.10
CA ARG A 332 6.78 -5.44 17.12
C ARG A 332 6.24 -5.70 15.72
N THR A 333 6.38 -4.69 14.86
CA THR A 333 6.20 -4.84 13.42
C THR A 333 7.49 -4.51 12.69
N ALA A 334 7.70 -5.17 11.55
CA ALA A 334 8.77 -4.88 10.61
C ALA A 334 8.18 -4.88 9.20
N LEU A 335 8.39 -3.78 8.48
CA LEU A 335 8.05 -3.65 7.08
C LEU A 335 9.35 -3.44 6.31
N ASP A 336 9.62 -4.32 5.35
CA ASP A 336 10.75 -4.18 4.45
C ASP A 336 10.23 -4.05 3.02
N HIS A 337 10.42 -2.85 2.47
CA HIS A 337 10.23 -2.60 1.05
C HIS A 337 11.55 -2.89 0.37
N ARG A 338 11.63 -4.04 -0.29
CA ARG A 338 12.77 -4.37 -1.15
C ARG A 338 12.56 -3.73 -2.52
N ASP A 339 12.68 -2.40 -2.53
CA ASP A 339 13.11 -1.67 -3.72
C ASP A 339 14.64 -1.57 -3.69
N PHE A 340 15.32 -1.37 -4.82
CA PHE A 340 16.78 -1.34 -4.92
C PHE A 340 17.50 -0.29 -4.02
N ARG A 341 16.76 0.47 -3.18
CA ARG A 341 17.29 1.37 -2.15
C ARG A 341 16.73 0.99 -0.78
N ARG A 342 17.62 0.44 0.06
CA ARG A 342 17.35 0.01 1.44
C ARG A 342 16.82 1.15 2.31
N LEU A 343 15.68 0.95 2.97
CA LEU A 343 15.23 1.75 4.12
C LEU A 343 14.47 0.85 5.09
N CYS A 344 15.23 0.17 5.97
CA CYS A 344 14.67 -0.61 7.07
C CYS A 344 14.36 0.36 8.24
N ARG A 345 13.09 0.47 8.68
CA ARG A 345 12.70 1.25 9.87
C ARG A 345 12.14 0.32 10.95
N ARG A 346 12.57 0.52 12.20
CA ARG A 346 12.12 -0.21 13.40
C ARG A 346 11.23 0.69 14.26
N TYR A 347 10.13 0.16 14.78
CA TYR A 347 9.32 0.77 15.84
C TYR A 347 9.11 -0.25 16.98
N THR A 348 9.28 0.19 18.23
CA THR A 348 9.11 -0.61 19.44
C THR A 348 8.16 0.14 20.39
N SER A 349 7.14 -0.54 20.93
CA SER A 349 6.29 0.00 22.00
C SER A 349 6.23 -0.97 23.18
N THR A 350 6.47 -0.46 24.38
CA THR A 350 6.40 -1.22 25.65
C THR A 350 5.43 -0.50 26.57
N ASN A 351 4.37 -1.18 27.01
CA ASN A 351 3.45 -0.68 28.03
C ASN A 351 3.51 -1.62 29.25
N LEU A 352 3.84 -1.05 30.42
CA LEU A 352 3.65 -1.68 31.73
C LEU A 352 2.46 -1.01 32.40
N THR A 353 1.43 -1.80 32.74
CA THR A 353 0.32 -1.37 33.58
C THR A 353 0.26 -2.26 34.82
N SER A 354 0.40 -1.64 35.99
CA SER A 354 0.12 -2.23 37.30
C SER A 354 -1.08 -1.52 37.90
N ALA A 355 -2.14 -2.26 38.21
CA ALA A 355 -3.28 -1.78 38.98
C ALA A 355 -3.30 -2.43 40.36
#